data_AF-A0A1A6B4L2-F1
#
_entry.id   AF-A0A1A6B4L2-F1
#
_cell.length_a   1.000
_cell.length_b   1.000
_cell.length_c   1.000
_cell.angle_alpha   90.00
_cell.angle_beta   90.00
_cell.angle_gamma   90.00
#
_symmetry.space_group_name_H-M   'P 1'
#
loop_
_entity.id
_entity.type
_entity.pdbx_description
1 polymer ?
#
loop_
_entity_poly.entity_id
_entity_poly.type
_entity_poly.pdbx_seq_one_letter_code
_entity_poly.pdbx_strand_id
1 'polypeptide(L)'
;MCQITPGMNIIASTILIGKKLAGGIGIFISLVGLILPSAAVTITLTTIYTSISKSSKVHSALHAVFAAIFGIALATNWRNVQPIIIKNYKRGSMIFGVTIAIMIGSGVIYIFFNPSVILLYVLGGLCGAAAYWYISKKEVRVNK
;
A
#
# COMPACT_ATOMS: atom_id res chain seq x y z
N MET A 1 -5.41 -12.90 4.73
CA MET A 1 -4.96 -11.74 3.93
C MET A 1 -5.42 -10.39 4.50
N CYS A 2 -5.58 -10.25 5.83
CA CYS A 2 -6.18 -9.03 6.44
C CYS A 2 -5.14 -8.04 7.02
N GLN A 3 -3.84 -8.32 6.89
CA GLN A 3 -2.77 -7.49 7.49
C GLN A 3 -1.96 -6.66 6.50
N ILE A 4 -2.25 -6.75 5.20
CA ILE A 4 -1.43 -6.10 4.17
C ILE A 4 -1.60 -4.58 4.18
N THR A 5 -2.67 -4.05 4.80
CA THR A 5 -2.85 -2.60 4.96
C THR A 5 -3.65 -2.29 6.22
N PRO A 6 -3.00 -2.21 7.39
CA PRO A 6 -3.68 -1.99 8.67
C PRO A 6 -4.59 -0.75 8.63
N GLY A 7 -4.22 0.30 7.88
CA GLY A 7 -5.03 1.50 7.72
C GLY A 7 -6.38 1.26 7.03
N MET A 8 -6.42 0.57 5.88
CA MET A 8 -7.68 0.28 5.18
C MET A 8 -8.62 -0.59 6.01
N ASN A 9 -8.07 -1.52 6.79
CA ASN A 9 -8.87 -2.40 7.64
C ASN A 9 -9.55 -1.65 8.80
N ILE A 10 -8.89 -0.62 9.36
CA ILE A 10 -9.48 0.22 10.41
C ILE A 10 -10.67 1.01 9.87
N ILE A 11 -10.56 1.59 8.67
CA ILE A 11 -11.66 2.33 8.03
C ILE A 11 -12.83 1.38 7.76
N ALA A 12 -12.58 0.21 7.18
CA ALA A 12 -13.62 -0.78 6.90
C ALA A 12 -14.32 -1.26 8.19
N SER A 13 -13.55 -1.54 9.24
CA SER A 13 -14.10 -1.94 10.55
C SER A 13 -14.94 -0.82 11.16
N THR A 14 -14.50 0.42 11.08
CA THR A 14 -15.23 1.60 11.57
C THR A 14 -16.56 1.79 10.84
N ILE A 15 -16.57 1.63 9.51
CA ILE A 15 -17.79 1.68 8.69
C ILE A 15 -18.75 0.55 9.06
N LEU A 16 -18.25 -0.68 9.21
CA LEU A 16 -19.06 -1.85 9.57
C LEU A 16 -19.69 -1.69 10.96
N ILE A 17 -18.92 -1.20 11.93
CA ILE A 17 -19.39 -0.91 13.28
C ILE A 17 -20.47 0.19 13.22
N GLY A 18 -20.19 1.32 12.57
CA GLY A 18 -21.15 2.42 12.42
C GLY A 18 -22.45 1.99 11.74
N LYS A 19 -22.35 1.20 10.66
CA LYS A 19 -23.50 0.61 9.97
C LYS A 19 -24.33 -0.29 10.89
N LYS A 20 -23.67 -1.08 11.75
CA LYS A 20 -24.35 -2.02 12.66
C LYS A 20 -25.07 -1.29 13.81
N LEU A 21 -24.56 -0.16 14.29
CA LEU A 21 -25.16 0.59 15.41
C LEU A 21 -26.31 1.51 14.99
N ALA A 22 -26.18 2.24 13.88
CA ALA A 22 -27.14 3.29 13.50
C ALA A 22 -27.41 3.35 11.98
N GLY A 23 -27.15 2.27 11.25
CA GLY A 23 -27.38 2.22 9.80
C GLY A 23 -26.51 3.24 9.04
N GLY A 24 -27.07 3.87 8.01
CA GLY A 24 -26.32 4.83 7.17
C GLY A 24 -25.79 6.06 7.94
N ILE A 25 -26.55 6.56 8.91
CA ILE A 25 -26.15 7.70 9.75
C ILE A 25 -25.00 7.30 10.68
N GLY A 26 -25.02 6.06 11.19
CA GLY A 26 -23.93 5.54 12.01
C GLY A 26 -22.61 5.46 11.26
N ILE A 27 -22.62 5.16 9.95
CA ILE A 27 -21.41 5.22 9.11
C ILE A 27 -20.81 6.63 9.12
N PHE A 28 -21.64 7.65 8.88
CA PHE A 28 -21.19 9.04 8.83
C PHE A 28 -20.62 9.49 10.17
N ILE A 29 -21.33 9.23 11.27
CA ILE A 29 -20.89 9.61 12.63
C ILE A 29 -19.60 8.87 13.01
N SER A 30 -19.45 7.59 12.68
CA SER A 30 -18.23 6.83 12.97
C SER A 30 -17.03 7.34 12.16
N LEU A 31 -17.21 7.72 10.90
CA LEU A 31 -16.15 8.34 10.10
C LEU A 31 -15.76 9.72 10.64
N VAL A 32 -16.74 10.55 10.98
CA VAL A 32 -16.53 11.86 11.60
C VAL A 32 -15.80 11.71 12.94
N GLY A 33 -16.24 10.78 13.78
CA GLY A 33 -15.60 10.45 15.06
C GLY A 33 -14.19 9.86 14.94
N LEU A 34 -13.84 9.27 13.80
CA LEU A 34 -12.47 8.82 13.49
C LEU A 34 -11.59 9.99 13.03
N ILE A 35 -12.13 10.86 12.17
CA ILE A 35 -11.37 11.95 11.52
C ILE A 35 -11.13 13.11 12.48
N LEU A 36 -12.13 13.53 13.27
CA LEU A 36 -11.98 14.66 14.20
C LEU A 36 -10.80 14.52 15.17
N PRO A 37 -10.64 13.42 15.92
CA PRO A 37 -9.52 13.30 16.85
C PRO A 37 -8.18 13.27 16.12
N SER A 38 -8.11 12.64 14.95
CA SER A 38 -6.89 12.65 14.12
C SER A 38 -6.53 14.07 13.67
N ALA A 39 -7.51 14.83 13.17
CA ALA A 39 -7.31 16.21 12.73
C ALA A 39 -6.92 17.11 13.90
N ALA A 40 -7.55 16.93 15.06
CA ALA A 40 -7.21 17.67 16.28
C ALA A 40 -5.74 17.45 16.68
N VAL A 41 -5.28 16.19 16.73
CA VAL A 41 -3.88 15.87 17.03
C VAL A 41 -2.93 16.49 16.02
N THR A 42 -3.24 16.43 14.72
CA THR A 42 -2.43 17.06 13.67
C THR A 42 -2.34 18.57 13.89
N ILE A 43 -3.46 19.25 14.12
CA ILE A 43 -3.49 20.70 14.36
C ILE A 43 -2.67 21.06 15.60
N THR A 44 -2.89 20.36 16.72
CA THR A 44 -2.12 20.58 17.95
C THR A 44 -0.62 20.43 17.71
N LEU A 45 -0.20 19.37 17.01
CA LEU A 45 1.20 19.12 16.71
C LEU A 45 1.79 20.20 15.78
N THR A 46 1.03 20.63 14.76
CA THR A 46 1.44 21.71 13.86
C THR A 46 1.62 23.02 14.63
N THR A 47 0.70 23.38 15.51
CA THR A 47 0.80 24.61 16.32
C THR A 47 2.03 24.60 17.22
N ILE A 48 2.30 23.45 17.87
CA ILE A 48 3.51 23.25 18.67
C ILE A 48 4.75 23.40 17.78
N TYR A 49 4.79 22.71 16.64
CA TYR A 49 5.90 22.78 15.69
C TYR A 49 6.15 24.21 15.21
N THR A 50 5.13 24.97 14.82
CA THR A 50 5.30 26.36 14.36
C THR A 50 5.85 27.28 15.45
N SER A 51 5.63 26.95 16.72
CA SER A 51 6.15 27.72 17.86
C SER A 51 7.64 27.46 18.11
N ILE A 52 8.11 26.22 17.86
CA ILE A 52 9.50 25.79 18.12
C ILE A 52 10.38 25.68 16.87
N SER A 53 9.80 25.81 15.67
CA SER A 53 10.46 25.57 14.37
C SER A 53 11.63 26.52 14.08
N LYS A 54 11.70 27.67 14.75
CA LYS A 54 12.79 28.66 14.61
C LYS A 54 14.16 28.15 15.07
N SER A 55 14.21 27.04 15.82
CA SER A 55 15.49 26.46 16.27
C SER A 55 16.03 25.44 15.27
N SER A 56 17.29 25.62 14.85
CA SER A 56 18.02 24.69 13.97
C SER A 56 18.05 23.24 14.49
N LYS A 57 18.05 23.06 15.82
CA LYS A 57 18.03 21.74 16.47
C LYS A 57 16.79 20.91 16.12
N VAL A 58 15.62 21.56 15.96
CA VAL A 58 14.35 20.89 15.64
C VAL A 58 14.40 20.32 14.21
N HIS A 59 14.99 21.05 13.27
CA HIS A 59 15.15 20.59 11.89
C HIS A 59 16.09 19.37 11.78
N SER A 60 17.21 19.38 12.51
CA SER A 60 18.12 18.23 12.53
C SER A 60 17.48 16.99 13.15
N ALA A 61 16.72 17.15 14.25
CA ALA A 61 15.98 16.04 14.86
C ALA A 61 14.92 15.48 13.90
N LEU A 62 14.18 16.34 13.21
CA LEU A 62 13.17 15.93 12.23
C LEU A 62 13.80 15.17 11.06
N HIS A 63 14.98 15.57 10.59
CA HIS A 63 15.71 14.87 9.54
C HIS A 63 16.10 13.45 9.95
N ALA A 64 16.54 13.25 11.19
CA ALA A 64 16.83 11.92 11.72
C ALA A 64 15.56 11.05 11.81
N VAL A 65 14.44 11.64 12.25
CA VAL A 65 13.14 10.94 12.30
C VAL A 65 12.69 10.54 10.88
N PHE A 66 12.79 11.42 9.89
CA PHE A 66 12.48 11.07 8.52
C PHE A 66 13.36 9.94 8.01
N ALA A 67 14.67 10.01 8.23
CA ALA A 67 15.58 8.93 7.86
C ALA A 67 15.20 7.58 8.49
N ALA A 68 14.80 7.59 9.77
CA ALA A 68 14.33 6.39 10.47
C ALA A 68 13.02 5.85 9.88
N ILE A 69 12.04 6.72 9.60
CA ILE A 69 10.76 6.35 8.96
C ILE A 69 11.03 5.73 7.59
N PHE A 70 11.89 6.34 6.79
CA PHE A 70 12.30 5.81 5.49
C PHE A 70 12.94 4.43 5.64
N GLY A 71 13.86 4.25 6.59
CA GLY A 71 14.50 2.97 6.86
C GLY A 71 13.50 1.88 7.23
N ILE A 72 12.56 2.17 8.13
CA ILE A 72 11.52 1.23 8.56
C ILE A 72 10.57 0.92 7.40
N ALA A 73 10.15 1.93 6.64
CA ALA A 73 9.28 1.75 5.48
C ALA A 73 9.96 0.85 4.44
N LEU A 74 11.23 1.10 4.13
CA LEU A 74 11.99 0.32 3.16
C LEU A 74 12.20 -1.12 3.64
N ALA A 75 12.56 -1.31 4.92
CA ALA A 75 12.69 -2.63 5.52
C ALA A 75 11.36 -3.42 5.52
N THR A 76 10.25 -2.75 5.82
CA THR A 76 8.91 -3.36 5.85
C THR A 76 8.46 -3.75 4.45
N ASN A 77 8.63 -2.84 3.47
CA ASN A 77 8.33 -3.12 2.07
C ASN A 77 9.18 -4.27 1.55
N TRP A 78 10.48 -4.29 1.85
CA TRP A 78 11.37 -5.38 1.48
C TRP A 78 10.92 -6.71 2.08
N ARG A 79 10.57 -6.73 3.36
CA ARG A 79 10.06 -7.92 4.05
C ARG A 79 8.74 -8.43 3.46
N ASN A 80 7.89 -7.55 2.96
CA ASN A 80 6.65 -7.93 2.26
C ASN A 80 6.90 -8.49 0.86
N VAL A 81 7.87 -7.94 0.13
CA VAL A 81 8.19 -8.35 -1.24
C VAL A 81 9.04 -9.62 -1.29
N GLN A 82 9.97 -9.80 -0.34
CA GLN A 82 10.88 -10.94 -0.26
C GLN A 82 10.19 -12.32 -0.39
N PRO A 83 9.12 -12.65 0.35
CA PRO A 83 8.45 -13.94 0.21
C PRO A 83 7.77 -14.13 -1.14
N ILE A 84 7.30 -13.05 -1.77
CA ILE A 84 6.69 -13.07 -3.11
C ILE A 84 7.75 -13.44 -4.16
N ILE A 85 8.92 -12.81 -4.07
CA ILE A 85 10.06 -13.06 -4.97
C ILE A 85 10.56 -14.51 -4.84
N ILE A 86 10.80 -14.98 -3.62
CA ILE A 86 11.34 -16.32 -3.36
C ILE A 86 10.36 -17.40 -3.86
N LYS A 87 9.06 -17.21 -3.65
CA LYS A 87 8.03 -18.15 -4.11
C LYS A 87 7.89 -18.18 -5.64
N ASN A 88 8.07 -17.03 -6.30
CA ASN A 88 8.08 -16.96 -7.77
C ASN A 88 9.35 -17.58 -8.37
N TYR A 89 10.51 -17.44 -7.73
CA TYR A 89 11.76 -18.04 -8.20
C TYR A 89 11.71 -19.58 -8.21
N LYS A 90 11.12 -20.19 -7.17
CA LYS A 90 10.95 -21.65 -7.08
C LYS A 90 9.96 -22.25 -8.08
N ARG A 91 9.09 -21.45 -8.70
CA ARG A 91 8.09 -21.89 -9.69
C ARG A 91 8.62 -21.95 -11.12
N GLY A 92 9.78 -21.36 -11.40
CA GLY A 92 10.48 -21.41 -12.69
C GLY A 92 10.92 -20.04 -13.20
N SER A 93 12.12 -19.99 -13.80
CA SER A 93 12.80 -18.75 -14.25
C SER A 93 11.97 -17.88 -15.22
N MET A 94 11.15 -18.52 -16.08
CA MET A 94 10.25 -17.82 -17.00
C MET A 94 9.17 -16.97 -16.30
N ILE A 95 8.64 -17.46 -15.17
CA ILE A 95 7.54 -16.81 -14.43
C ILE A 95 8.06 -15.59 -13.68
N PHE A 96 9.28 -15.69 -13.16
CA PHE A 96 10.00 -14.59 -12.56
C PHE A 96 10.28 -13.48 -13.57
N GLY A 97 10.71 -13.84 -14.78
CA GLY A 97 10.93 -12.90 -15.89
C GLY A 97 9.68 -12.13 -16.30
N VAL A 98 8.54 -12.82 -16.47
CA VAL A 98 7.26 -12.16 -16.82
C VAL A 98 6.78 -11.23 -15.71
N THR A 99 6.91 -11.63 -14.45
CA THR A 99 6.50 -10.80 -13.31
C THR A 99 7.34 -9.53 -13.21
N ILE A 100 8.66 -9.64 -13.39
CA ILE A 100 9.57 -8.49 -13.44
C ILE A 100 9.28 -7.60 -14.64
N ALA A 101 9.03 -8.18 -15.81
CA ALA A 101 8.71 -7.43 -17.02
C ALA A 101 7.40 -6.62 -16.86
N ILE A 102 6.38 -7.17 -16.21
CA ILE A 102 5.15 -6.46 -15.89
C ILE A 102 5.41 -5.34 -14.85
N MET A 103 6.23 -5.62 -13.83
CA MET A 103 6.57 -4.64 -12.79
C MET A 103 7.36 -3.46 -13.34
N ILE A 104 8.37 -3.70 -14.17
CA ILE A 104 9.18 -2.66 -14.80
C ILE A 104 8.38 -1.97 -15.91
N GLY A 105 7.67 -2.72 -16.74
CA GLY A 105 6.88 -2.19 -17.85
C GLY A 105 5.79 -1.23 -17.40
N SER A 106 5.08 -1.56 -16.31
CA SER A 106 4.09 -0.66 -15.71
C SER A 106 4.70 0.66 -15.21
N GLY A 107 5.89 0.61 -14.60
CA GLY A 107 6.62 1.81 -14.17
C GLY A 107 7.08 2.69 -15.33
N VAL A 108 7.59 2.09 -16.41
CA VAL A 108 8.04 2.81 -17.60
C VAL A 108 6.86 3.47 -18.33
N ILE A 109 5.73 2.77 -18.42
CA ILE A 109 4.48 3.31 -19.00
C ILE A 109 3.94 4.48 -18.19
N TYR A 110 4.05 4.43 -16.86
CA TYR A 110 3.63 5.55 -16.00
C TYR A 110 4.45 6.82 -16.28
N ILE A 111 5.76 6.69 -16.40
CA ILE A 111 6.68 7.82 -16.63
C ILE A 111 6.47 8.45 -18.01
N PHE A 112 6.26 7.65 -19.04
CA PHE A 112 6.16 8.15 -20.41
C PHE A 112 4.78 8.68 -20.80
N PHE A 113 3.70 8.06 -20.31
CA PHE A 113 2.35 8.33 -20.81
C PHE A 113 1.45 9.11 -19.85
N ASN A 114 1.87 9.32 -18.58
CA ASN A 114 1.01 9.82 -17.49
C ASN A 114 -0.44 9.25 -17.53
N PRO A 115 -0.64 7.94 -17.75
CA PRO A 115 -2.00 7.42 -17.83
C PRO A 115 -2.64 7.48 -16.45
N SER A 116 -3.98 7.54 -16.42
CA SER A 116 -4.71 7.50 -15.15
C SER A 116 -4.32 6.27 -14.33
N VAL A 117 -4.00 6.48 -13.05
CA VAL A 117 -3.52 5.46 -12.11
C VAL A 117 -4.47 4.26 -12.04
N ILE A 118 -5.77 4.52 -12.22
CA ILE A 118 -6.84 3.51 -12.27
C ILE A 118 -6.63 2.53 -13.43
N LEU A 119 -6.32 3.03 -14.63
CA LEU A 119 -6.06 2.21 -15.82
C LEU A 119 -4.83 1.33 -15.62
N LEU A 120 -3.80 1.87 -14.96
CA LEU A 120 -2.57 1.14 -14.63
C LEU A 120 -2.82 0.00 -13.63
N TYR A 121 -3.61 0.24 -12.60
CA TYR A 121 -3.99 -0.81 -11.65
C TYR A 121 -4.84 -1.90 -12.30
N VAL A 122 -5.82 -1.52 -13.14
CA VAL A 122 -6.71 -2.46 -13.82
C VAL A 122 -5.94 -3.30 -14.84
N LEU A 123 -5.15 -2.68 -15.72
CA LEU A 123 -4.35 -3.38 -16.73
C LEU A 123 -3.24 -4.22 -16.10
N GLY A 124 -2.54 -3.70 -15.09
CA GLY A 124 -1.51 -4.45 -14.36
C GLY A 124 -2.09 -5.68 -13.67
N GLY A 125 -3.26 -5.53 -13.04
CA GLY A 125 -4.02 -6.63 -12.43
C GLY A 125 -4.48 -7.67 -13.45
N LEU A 126 -5.02 -7.24 -14.59
CA LEU A 126 -5.46 -8.12 -15.69
C LEU A 126 -4.30 -8.89 -16.31
N CYS A 127 -3.18 -8.22 -16.60
CA CYS A 127 -1.97 -8.87 -17.12
C CYS A 127 -1.41 -9.89 -16.11
N GLY A 128 -1.39 -9.56 -14.82
CA GLY A 128 -0.99 -10.48 -13.75
C GLY A 128 -1.92 -11.70 -13.64
N ALA A 129 -3.23 -11.49 -13.73
CA ALA A 129 -4.24 -12.56 -13.69
C ALA A 129 -4.16 -13.47 -14.93
N ALA A 130 -4.00 -12.89 -16.12
CA ALA A 130 -3.85 -13.63 -17.37
C ALA A 130 -2.58 -14.49 -17.37
N ALA A 131 -1.45 -13.94 -16.90
CA ALA A 131 -0.22 -14.69 -16.73
C ALA A 131 -0.39 -15.85 -15.74
N TYR A 132 -1.04 -15.61 -14.59
CA TYR A 132 -1.32 -16.64 -13.60
C TYR A 132 -2.22 -17.76 -14.15
N TRP A 133 -3.25 -17.40 -14.91
CA TRP A 133 -4.15 -18.34 -15.55
C TRP A 133 -3.42 -19.21 -16.59
N TYR A 134 -2.60 -18.59 -17.45
CA TYR A 134 -1.83 -19.32 -18.48
C TYR A 134 -0.87 -20.34 -17.87
N ILE A 135 -0.31 -20.03 -16.71
CA ILE A 135 0.65 -20.88 -16.00
C ILE A 135 -0.04 -22.00 -15.22
N SER A 136 -1.16 -21.73 -14.54
CA SER A 136 -1.95 -22.77 -13.86
C SER A 136 -2.43 -23.85 -14.84
N LYS A 137 -2.73 -23.47 -16.09
CA LYS A 137 -3.10 -24.40 -17.16
C LYS A 137 -1.92 -25.26 -17.66
N LYS A 138 -0.67 -24.83 -17.45
CA LYS A 138 0.55 -25.53 -17.88
C LYS A 138 1.05 -26.53 -16.83
N GLU A 139 0.91 -26.24 -15.53
CA GLU A 139 1.21 -27.18 -14.43
C GLU A 139 0.31 -28.43 -14.48
N VAL A 140 -0.98 -28.29 -14.82
CA VAL A 140 -1.93 -29.42 -14.93
C VAL A 140 -1.59 -30.38 -16.09
N ARG A 141 -0.81 -29.93 -17.08
CA ARG A 141 -0.45 -30.72 -18.26
C ARG A 141 0.86 -31.51 -18.11
N VAL A 142 1.67 -31.23 -17.09
CA VAL A 142 2.95 -31.92 -16.84
C VAL A 142 2.78 -33.08 -15.85
N ASN A 143 1.67 -33.13 -15.11
CA ASN A 143 1.38 -34.19 -14.14
C ASN A 143 0.32 -35.20 -14.63
N LYS A 144 0.23 -35.41 -15.94
CA LYS A 144 -0.65 -36.38 -16.60
C LYS A 144 0.15 -37.14 -17.65
#